data_AF-A0A9W9JKE9-F1
#
_entry.id   AF-A0A9W9JKE9-F1
#
_cell.length_a   1.000
_cell.length_b   1.000
_cell.length_c   1.000
_cell.angle_alpha   90.00
_cell.angle_beta   90.00
_cell.angle_gamma   90.00
#
_symmetry.space_group_name_H-M   'P 1'
#
loop_
_entity.id
_entity.type
_entity.pdbx_description
1 polymer ?
#
loop_
_entity_poly.entity_id
_entity_poly.type
_entity_poly.pdbx_seq_one_letter_code
_entity_poly.pdbx_strand_id
1 'polypeptide(L)'
;MSAEEFLADVEGGVVPVDCHDHVLRIAFIYLDKGLWDGNGVFDVVEKLHARGWSFGEGELRFNRTLDIFYLAQLAAAIYRSSDQLNGDFPSPSDFPAFYTTHRALLHASAWRSYYSAAFLTQRTTARFYRLPDLQDLPDSASPLGKPRHQPPAGSGPHSTKLPRWADSVARTRRRQPSLPLATLTRLALSTLETATARLHTAHPSVTPYSATQAHFWLEYMKLGVPSPSGSNTVAAFREAWKPNGFGVLVAQGALDMYAWGMQYSAQRWEASGAGNEVAKPDVDGGWESQVQWCGWPDGGVGVMAWWRGWEPEVGSEEEVEFLAAVAAEETVAVEVGQLNCAVRSHVLLGVMRAAVAGERERDVFLEELERDMVGKGRIGEGRAGKWLREVLGVVEPYVRIWEGVWPDTEERGEVLRRILVENGQLFARWKVSPLLKEFSFELGPRESE
;
A
#
# COMPACT_ATOMS: atom_id res chain seq x y z
N MET A 1 -37.59 -9.50 11.59
CA MET A 1 -36.38 -9.33 12.41
C MET A 1 -35.71 -8.05 11.98
N SER A 2 -35.64 -7.06 12.86
CA SER A 2 -34.91 -5.81 12.61
C SER A 2 -33.40 -6.07 12.53
N ALA A 3 -32.63 -5.09 12.06
CA ALA A 3 -31.16 -5.22 12.03
C ALA A 3 -30.55 -5.27 13.45
N GLU A 4 -31.16 -4.58 14.40
CA GLU A 4 -30.73 -4.56 15.80
C GLU A 4 -31.03 -5.88 16.51
N GLU A 5 -32.22 -6.44 16.29
CA GLU A 5 -32.59 -7.78 16.76
C GLU A 5 -31.64 -8.83 16.19
N PHE A 6 -31.39 -8.79 14.87
CA PHE A 6 -30.44 -9.71 14.23
C PHE A 6 -29.04 -9.60 14.84
N LEU A 7 -28.53 -8.38 15.02
CA LEU A 7 -27.21 -8.19 15.58
C LEU A 7 -27.13 -8.66 17.03
N ALA A 8 -28.15 -8.37 17.85
CA ALA A 8 -28.22 -8.84 19.24
C ALA A 8 -28.29 -10.37 19.32
N ASP A 9 -29.07 -11.01 18.45
CA ASP A 9 -29.18 -12.47 18.39
C ASP A 9 -27.86 -13.12 17.97
N VAL A 10 -27.16 -12.53 16.99
CA VAL A 10 -25.84 -12.99 16.55
C VAL A 10 -24.80 -12.80 17.66
N GLU A 11 -24.74 -11.62 18.28
CA GLU A 11 -23.78 -11.33 19.36
C GLU A 11 -24.06 -12.14 20.63
N GLY A 12 -25.32 -12.48 20.88
CA GLY A 12 -25.76 -13.37 21.96
C GLY A 12 -25.59 -14.86 21.66
N GLY A 13 -25.15 -15.22 20.45
CA GLY A 13 -24.94 -16.61 20.02
C GLY A 13 -26.22 -17.39 19.72
N VAL A 14 -27.36 -16.71 19.59
CA VAL A 14 -28.65 -17.30 19.18
C VAL A 14 -28.63 -17.65 17.70
N VAL A 15 -28.05 -16.78 16.87
CA VAL A 15 -27.87 -17.01 15.42
C VAL A 15 -26.40 -17.31 15.13
N PRO A 16 -26.06 -18.49 14.58
CA PRO A 16 -24.69 -18.83 14.23
C PRO A 16 -24.22 -18.01 13.01
N VAL A 17 -22.96 -17.57 13.05
CA VAL A 17 -22.28 -16.92 11.91
C VAL A 17 -21.45 -17.98 11.18
N ASP A 18 -22.12 -18.69 10.28
CA ASP A 18 -21.61 -19.88 9.60
C ASP A 18 -21.45 -19.72 8.08
N CYS A 19 -21.84 -18.57 7.52
CA CYS A 19 -21.73 -18.31 6.09
C CYS A 19 -21.35 -16.86 5.77
N HIS A 20 -20.84 -16.67 4.54
CA HIS A 20 -20.44 -15.37 3.99
C HIS A 20 -21.54 -14.31 4.12
N ASP A 21 -22.79 -14.66 3.80
CA ASP A 21 -23.90 -13.71 3.81
C ASP A 21 -24.23 -13.22 5.24
N HIS A 22 -24.03 -14.04 6.27
CA HIS A 22 -24.15 -13.61 7.67
C HIS A 22 -23.08 -12.59 8.04
N VAL A 23 -21.82 -12.87 7.71
CA VAL A 23 -20.70 -11.93 7.95
C VAL A 23 -20.92 -10.62 7.19
N LEU A 24 -21.39 -10.70 5.95
CA LEU A 24 -21.69 -9.55 5.11
C LEU A 24 -22.80 -8.67 5.70
N ARG A 25 -23.88 -9.27 6.22
CA ARG A 25 -24.97 -8.55 6.87
C ARG A 25 -24.51 -7.85 8.14
N ILE A 26 -23.73 -8.53 8.98
CA ILE A 26 -23.13 -7.93 10.19
C ILE A 26 -22.23 -6.76 9.81
N ALA A 27 -21.35 -6.95 8.82
CA ALA A 27 -20.45 -5.92 8.34
C ALA A 27 -21.20 -4.70 7.80
N PHE A 28 -22.28 -4.90 7.05
CA PHE A 28 -23.15 -3.82 6.56
C PHE A 28 -23.74 -3.00 7.73
N ILE A 29 -24.22 -3.67 8.79
CA ILE A 29 -24.74 -3.01 10.00
C ILE A 29 -23.62 -2.26 10.75
N TYR A 30 -22.41 -2.80 10.83
CA TYR A 30 -21.27 -2.14 11.46
C TYR A 30 -20.75 -0.94 10.66
N LEU A 31 -20.83 -1.00 9.33
CA LEU A 31 -20.43 0.11 8.44
C LEU A 31 -21.43 1.27 8.52
N ASP A 32 -22.72 1.01 8.65
CA ASP A 32 -23.74 2.04 8.94
C ASP A 32 -23.38 2.86 10.19
N LYS A 33 -22.86 2.18 11.22
CA LYS A 33 -22.40 2.81 12.46
C LYS A 33 -20.95 3.31 12.45
N GLY A 34 -20.17 3.11 11.38
CA GLY A 34 -18.70 3.19 11.42
C GLY A 34 -17.99 3.77 10.19
N LEU A 35 -18.69 3.99 9.07
CA LEU A 35 -18.13 4.68 7.91
C LEU A 35 -18.10 6.21 8.07
N TRP A 36 -18.63 6.75 9.17
CA TRP A 36 -18.81 8.19 9.39
C TRP A 36 -18.05 8.72 10.62
N ASP A 37 -17.72 7.85 11.57
CA ASP A 37 -16.94 8.16 12.77
C ASP A 37 -15.84 7.10 12.97
N GLY A 38 -14.56 7.50 12.94
CA GLY A 38 -13.42 6.61 13.24
C GLY A 38 -12.45 6.37 12.07
N ASN A 39 -11.97 5.13 11.90
CA ASN A 39 -11.01 4.70 10.86
C ASN A 39 -11.65 3.84 9.74
N GLY A 40 -12.97 3.91 9.56
CA GLY A 40 -13.68 3.26 8.44
C GLY A 40 -13.57 1.73 8.45
N VAL A 41 -13.27 1.14 7.28
CA VAL A 41 -13.17 -0.33 7.11
C VAL A 41 -12.18 -0.98 8.08
N PHE A 42 -11.13 -0.27 8.50
CA PHE A 42 -10.13 -0.79 9.42
C PHE A 42 -10.70 -1.04 10.83
N ASP A 43 -11.61 -0.21 11.33
CA ASP A 43 -12.21 -0.44 12.65
C ASP A 43 -13.26 -1.56 12.60
N VAL A 44 -13.93 -1.71 11.45
CA VAL A 44 -14.93 -2.78 11.28
C VAL A 44 -14.26 -4.15 11.22
N VAL A 45 -13.12 -4.30 10.55
CA VAL A 45 -12.41 -5.59 10.54
C VAL A 45 -11.97 -6.00 11.94
N GLU A 46 -11.50 -5.07 12.78
CA GLU A 46 -11.15 -5.37 14.18
C GLU A 46 -12.36 -5.86 14.99
N LYS A 47 -13.55 -5.26 14.77
CA LYS A 47 -14.79 -5.68 15.44
C LYS A 47 -15.23 -7.09 15.03
N LEU A 48 -15.05 -7.44 13.76
CA LEU A 48 -15.34 -8.80 13.25
C LEU A 48 -14.36 -9.81 13.84
N HIS A 49 -13.06 -9.52 13.78
CA HIS A 49 -12.00 -10.40 14.26
C HIS A 49 -12.09 -10.65 15.77
N ALA A 50 -12.43 -9.62 16.57
CA ALA A 50 -12.63 -9.74 18.01
C ALA A 50 -13.75 -10.72 18.41
N ARG A 51 -14.69 -10.98 17.50
CA ARG A 51 -15.79 -11.94 17.68
C ARG A 51 -15.55 -13.28 16.95
N GLY A 52 -14.38 -13.45 16.35
CA GLY A 52 -14.02 -14.67 15.62
C GLY A 52 -14.66 -14.79 14.24
N TRP A 53 -15.16 -13.68 13.67
CA TRP A 53 -15.79 -13.62 12.36
C TRP A 53 -14.82 -13.15 11.28
N SER A 54 -14.90 -13.76 10.10
CA SER A 54 -14.07 -13.47 8.93
C SER A 54 -14.82 -13.88 7.67
N PHE A 55 -14.57 -13.19 6.55
CA PHE A 55 -15.06 -13.57 5.23
C PHE A 55 -14.26 -14.72 4.63
N GLY A 56 -13.02 -14.91 5.08
CA GLY A 56 -12.17 -16.00 4.63
C GLY A 56 -12.48 -17.34 5.29
N GLU A 57 -12.29 -18.41 4.53
CA GLU A 57 -12.41 -19.80 4.99
C GLU A 57 -11.07 -20.53 4.87
N GLY A 58 -10.89 -21.61 5.63
CA GLY A 58 -9.67 -22.43 5.60
C GLY A 58 -8.41 -21.61 5.88
N GLU A 59 -7.42 -21.69 4.99
CA GLU A 59 -6.16 -20.93 5.08
C GLU A 59 -6.33 -19.40 4.94
N LEU A 60 -7.48 -18.95 4.42
CA LEU A 60 -7.80 -17.52 4.29
C LEU A 60 -8.60 -16.99 5.48
N ARG A 61 -8.93 -17.82 6.47
CA ARG A 61 -9.65 -17.37 7.66
C ARG A 61 -8.81 -16.35 8.44
N PHE A 62 -9.44 -15.23 8.81
CA PHE A 62 -8.79 -14.05 9.41
C PHE A 62 -7.70 -13.41 8.54
N ASN A 63 -7.82 -13.57 7.22
CA ASN A 63 -6.97 -12.84 6.28
C ASN A 63 -7.41 -11.38 6.22
N ARG A 64 -6.61 -10.50 6.81
CA ARG A 64 -6.88 -9.07 6.91
C ARG A 64 -7.14 -8.42 5.55
N THR A 65 -6.36 -8.80 4.53
CA THR A 65 -6.54 -8.26 3.17
C THR A 65 -7.89 -8.65 2.59
N LEU A 66 -8.25 -9.93 2.68
CA LEU A 66 -9.53 -10.41 2.17
C LEU A 66 -10.71 -9.79 2.92
N ASP A 67 -10.60 -9.68 4.24
CA ASP A 67 -11.69 -9.15 5.07
C ASP A 67 -11.90 -7.65 4.81
N ILE A 68 -10.83 -6.86 4.73
CA ILE A 68 -10.93 -5.44 4.37
C ILE A 68 -11.39 -5.26 2.93
N PHE A 69 -10.99 -6.14 2.00
CA PHE A 69 -11.50 -6.09 0.63
C PHE A 69 -13.03 -6.16 0.58
N TYR A 70 -13.65 -7.09 1.31
CA TYR A 70 -15.12 -7.17 1.35
C TYR A 70 -15.77 -5.95 2.00
N LEU A 71 -15.13 -5.37 3.03
CA LEU A 71 -15.58 -4.11 3.62
C LEU A 71 -15.46 -2.94 2.64
N ALA A 72 -14.38 -2.87 1.85
CA ALA A 72 -14.20 -1.88 0.80
C ALA A 72 -15.24 -2.03 -0.31
N GLN A 73 -15.62 -3.26 -0.66
CA GLN A 73 -16.70 -3.55 -1.60
C GLN A 73 -18.07 -3.14 -1.08
N LEU A 74 -18.36 -3.41 0.19
CA LEU A 74 -19.58 -2.93 0.85
C LEU A 74 -19.64 -1.39 0.82
N ALA A 75 -18.55 -0.72 1.17
CA ALA A 75 -18.49 0.72 1.10
C ALA A 75 -18.67 1.23 -0.35
N ALA A 76 -18.06 0.58 -1.35
CA ALA A 76 -18.29 0.91 -2.75
C ALA A 76 -19.76 0.79 -3.16
N ALA A 77 -20.42 -0.29 -2.76
CA ALA A 77 -21.84 -0.55 -3.03
C ALA A 77 -22.77 0.47 -2.34
N ILE A 78 -22.50 0.81 -1.07
CA ILE A 78 -23.22 1.87 -0.33
C ILE A 78 -23.16 3.20 -1.11
N TYR A 79 -21.97 3.58 -1.57
CA TYR A 79 -21.77 4.79 -2.37
C TYR A 79 -22.39 4.75 -3.78
N ARG A 80 -22.66 3.56 -4.32
CA ARG A 80 -23.39 3.41 -5.59
C ARG A 80 -24.90 3.50 -5.38
N SER A 81 -25.38 3.28 -4.16
CA SER A 81 -26.80 3.36 -3.79
C SER A 81 -27.29 4.77 -3.43
N SER A 82 -26.39 5.72 -3.19
CA SER A 82 -26.69 7.12 -2.91
C SER A 82 -26.12 8.02 -4.03
N ASP A 83 -26.73 9.19 -4.25
CA ASP A 83 -26.21 10.22 -5.17
C ASP A 83 -24.95 10.94 -4.61
N GLN A 84 -24.43 10.48 -3.46
CA GLN A 84 -23.19 10.89 -2.80
C GLN A 84 -23.20 12.33 -2.24
N LEU A 85 -24.17 13.15 -2.62
CA LEU A 85 -24.22 14.58 -2.28
C LEU A 85 -25.49 14.96 -1.50
N ASN A 86 -26.63 14.32 -1.75
CA ASN A 86 -27.94 14.67 -1.16
C ASN A 86 -28.86 13.46 -0.86
N GLY A 87 -28.45 12.24 -1.19
CA GLY A 87 -29.28 11.04 -1.15
C GLY A 87 -29.06 10.22 0.12
N ASP A 88 -30.16 9.67 0.63
CA ASP A 88 -30.14 8.80 1.80
C ASP A 88 -29.27 7.55 1.56
N PHE A 89 -28.43 7.21 2.54
CA PHE A 89 -27.70 5.94 2.52
C PHE A 89 -28.65 4.78 2.84
N PRO A 90 -28.40 3.58 2.30
CA PRO A 90 -29.26 2.43 2.57
C PRO A 90 -29.24 2.09 4.06
N SER A 91 -30.43 1.93 4.64
CA SER A 91 -30.60 1.54 6.03
C SER A 91 -30.20 0.07 6.23
N PRO A 92 -29.77 -0.33 7.44
CA PRO A 92 -29.62 -1.74 7.82
C PRO A 92 -30.80 -2.65 7.44
N SER A 93 -32.04 -2.13 7.41
CA SER A 93 -33.24 -2.86 6.98
C SER A 93 -33.25 -3.22 5.49
N ASP A 94 -32.51 -2.48 4.66
CA ASP A 94 -32.57 -2.56 3.20
C ASP A 94 -31.61 -3.63 2.65
N PHE A 95 -30.87 -4.31 3.53
CA PHE A 95 -29.83 -5.28 3.18
C PHE A 95 -30.26 -6.31 2.12
N PRO A 96 -31.45 -6.95 2.16
CA PRO A 96 -31.84 -7.93 1.14
C PRO A 96 -31.93 -7.36 -0.28
N ALA A 97 -32.49 -6.15 -0.42
CA ALA A 97 -32.58 -5.47 -1.70
C ALA A 97 -31.21 -4.95 -2.13
N PHE A 98 -30.45 -4.37 -1.20
CA PHE A 98 -29.08 -3.90 -1.41
C PHE A 98 -28.15 -5.02 -1.91
N TYR A 99 -28.17 -6.19 -1.27
CA TYR A 99 -27.38 -7.35 -1.65
C TYR A 99 -27.74 -7.83 -3.05
N THR A 100 -29.04 -7.89 -3.36
CA THR A 100 -29.54 -8.33 -4.68
C THR A 100 -29.00 -7.41 -5.79
N THR A 101 -29.08 -6.09 -5.58
CA THR A 101 -28.61 -5.08 -6.55
C THR A 101 -27.10 -5.12 -6.74
N HIS A 102 -26.33 -5.33 -5.67
CA HIS A 102 -24.86 -5.27 -5.70
C HIS A 102 -24.18 -6.63 -5.63
N ARG A 103 -24.90 -7.71 -5.95
CA ARG A 103 -24.43 -9.10 -5.80
C ARG A 103 -23.08 -9.36 -6.47
N ALA A 104 -22.81 -8.76 -7.62
CA ALA A 104 -21.55 -8.93 -8.32
C ALA A 104 -20.32 -8.47 -7.51
N LEU A 105 -20.46 -7.41 -6.69
CA LEU A 105 -19.40 -6.93 -5.80
C LEU A 105 -19.30 -7.75 -4.50
N LEU A 106 -20.44 -8.22 -4.00
CA LEU A 106 -20.57 -8.73 -2.64
C LEU A 106 -20.55 -10.26 -2.54
N HIS A 107 -20.58 -10.96 -3.68
CA HIS A 107 -20.56 -12.43 -3.70
C HIS A 107 -19.28 -13.00 -3.07
N ALA A 108 -19.38 -14.17 -2.43
CA ALA A 108 -18.26 -14.87 -1.78
C ALA A 108 -17.08 -15.21 -2.71
N SER A 109 -17.31 -15.22 -4.03
CA SER A 109 -16.25 -15.46 -5.02
C SER A 109 -15.73 -14.19 -5.70
N ALA A 110 -16.27 -13.00 -5.37
CA ALA A 110 -15.93 -11.75 -6.05
C ALA A 110 -14.43 -11.42 -5.95
N TRP A 111 -13.79 -11.77 -4.84
CA TRP A 111 -12.36 -11.52 -4.63
C TRP A 111 -11.45 -12.13 -5.70
N ARG A 112 -11.88 -13.20 -6.37
CA ARG A 112 -11.07 -13.93 -7.37
C ARG A 112 -10.77 -13.13 -8.63
N SER A 113 -11.53 -12.06 -8.88
CA SER A 113 -11.25 -11.12 -9.96
C SER A 113 -10.23 -10.05 -9.58
N TYR A 114 -9.96 -9.86 -8.29
CA TYR A 114 -9.11 -8.79 -7.76
C TYR A 114 -7.79 -9.33 -7.21
N TYR A 115 -7.81 -10.52 -6.61
CA TYR A 115 -6.63 -11.11 -6.00
C TYR A 115 -6.27 -12.47 -6.60
N SER A 116 -4.97 -12.72 -6.76
CA SER A 116 -4.45 -14.07 -6.91
C SER A 116 -4.46 -14.80 -5.57
N ALA A 117 -4.72 -16.12 -5.60
CA ALA A 117 -4.71 -16.94 -4.39
C ALA A 117 -3.31 -16.97 -3.75
N ALA A 118 -2.26 -17.03 -4.57
CA ALA A 118 -0.88 -17.02 -4.11
C ALA A 118 -0.51 -15.72 -3.38
N PHE A 119 -1.06 -14.57 -3.81
CA PHE A 119 -0.83 -13.30 -3.14
C PHE A 119 -1.53 -13.23 -1.77
N LEU A 120 -2.78 -13.72 -1.68
CA LEU A 120 -3.52 -13.73 -0.41
C LEU A 120 -2.92 -14.66 0.65
N THR A 121 -2.33 -15.79 0.25
CA THR A 121 -1.71 -16.74 1.19
C THR A 121 -0.34 -16.30 1.70
N GLN A 122 0.23 -15.20 1.17
CA GLN A 122 1.46 -14.62 1.72
C GLN A 122 1.21 -14.16 3.17
N ARG A 123 2.14 -14.47 4.08
CA ARG A 123 2.04 -14.09 5.50
C ARG A 123 1.81 -12.59 5.70
N THR A 124 2.48 -11.76 4.91
CA THR A 124 2.34 -10.30 4.99
C THR A 124 0.98 -9.82 4.50
N THR A 125 0.45 -10.38 3.41
CA THR A 125 -0.90 -10.06 2.91
C THR A 125 -1.99 -10.54 3.86
N ALA A 126 -1.79 -11.70 4.50
CA ALA A 126 -2.74 -12.21 5.49
C ALA A 126 -2.82 -11.34 6.75
N ARG A 127 -1.71 -10.70 7.13
CA ARG A 127 -1.61 -9.88 8.36
C ARG A 127 -1.85 -8.39 8.14
N PHE A 128 -1.50 -7.88 6.96
CA PHE A 128 -1.60 -6.46 6.62
C PHE A 128 -2.42 -6.28 5.36
N TYR A 129 -3.24 -5.23 5.36
CA TYR A 129 -4.03 -4.84 4.21
C TYR A 129 -3.15 -4.40 3.04
N ARG A 130 -3.34 -5.05 1.90
CA ARG A 130 -2.71 -4.71 0.63
C ARG A 130 -3.77 -4.52 -0.44
N LEU A 131 -3.50 -3.64 -1.39
CA LEU A 131 -4.38 -3.47 -2.55
C LEU A 131 -4.33 -4.73 -3.45
N PRO A 132 -5.40 -4.99 -4.22
CA PRO A 132 -5.45 -6.03 -5.24
C PRO A 132 -4.24 -6.11 -6.18
N ASP A 133 -3.84 -7.33 -6.54
CA ASP A 133 -2.77 -7.60 -7.51
C ASP A 133 -3.25 -7.87 -8.94
N LEU A 134 -4.55 -8.14 -9.16
CA LEU A 134 -5.14 -8.43 -10.49
C LEU A 134 -6.05 -7.35 -11.07
N GLN A 135 -6.81 -6.61 -10.26
CA GLN A 135 -7.61 -5.46 -10.69
C GLN A 135 -7.73 -4.39 -9.61
N ASP A 136 -7.76 -3.10 -9.95
CA ASP A 136 -7.99 -2.02 -8.97
C ASP A 136 -9.26 -2.25 -8.14
N LEU A 137 -9.28 -1.76 -6.89
CA LEU A 137 -10.50 -1.76 -6.09
C LEU A 137 -11.61 -1.03 -6.86
N PRO A 138 -12.88 -1.44 -6.68
CA PRO A 138 -13.96 -0.73 -7.32
C PRO A 138 -13.94 0.74 -6.95
N ASP A 139 -13.94 1.50 -8.03
CA ASP A 139 -14.07 2.94 -8.02
C ASP A 139 -12.82 3.70 -7.57
N SER A 140 -11.68 3.03 -7.32
CA SER A 140 -10.43 3.65 -6.85
C SER A 140 -9.64 4.43 -7.89
N ALA A 141 -10.09 4.40 -9.15
CA ALA A 141 -9.39 4.99 -10.29
C ALA A 141 -10.08 6.25 -10.84
N SER A 142 -11.18 6.71 -10.20
CA SER A 142 -11.89 7.93 -10.57
C SER A 142 -12.14 8.83 -9.35
N PRO A 143 -12.29 10.15 -9.53
CA PRO A 143 -12.64 11.05 -8.42
C PRO A 143 -13.94 10.61 -7.74
N LEU A 144 -14.02 10.80 -6.43
CA LEU A 144 -15.26 10.59 -5.66
C LEU A 144 -16.23 11.76 -5.91
N GLY A 145 -17.54 11.50 -5.90
CA GLY A 145 -18.58 12.54 -6.03
C GLY A 145 -19.18 12.76 -7.42
N LYS A 146 -18.83 11.95 -8.43
CA LYS A 146 -19.48 11.94 -9.76
C LYS A 146 -19.91 10.51 -10.14
N PRO A 147 -20.83 10.34 -11.10
CA PRO A 147 -21.13 9.02 -11.66
C PRO A 147 -19.83 8.38 -12.11
N ARG A 148 -19.56 7.19 -11.57
CA ARG A 148 -18.31 6.48 -11.79
C ARG A 148 -18.35 5.94 -13.21
N HIS A 149 -17.68 6.63 -14.13
CA HIS A 149 -17.61 6.19 -15.51
C HIS A 149 -16.84 4.88 -15.55
N GLN A 150 -17.39 3.90 -16.26
CA GLN A 150 -16.62 2.70 -16.54
C GLN A 150 -15.36 3.11 -17.30
N PRO A 151 -14.24 2.46 -16.98
CA PRO A 151 -12.99 2.73 -17.66
C PRO A 151 -13.18 2.45 -19.16
N PRO A 152 -12.59 3.25 -20.08
CA PRO A 152 -12.75 3.05 -21.51
C PRO A 152 -12.41 1.61 -21.91
N ALA A 153 -13.12 1.03 -22.87
CA ALA A 153 -12.83 -0.30 -23.37
C ALA A 153 -11.36 -0.38 -23.81
N GLY A 154 -10.57 -1.28 -23.20
CA GLY A 154 -9.14 -1.45 -23.47
C GLY A 154 -8.18 -0.84 -22.43
N SER A 155 -8.68 -0.06 -21.47
CA SER A 155 -7.89 0.25 -20.27
C SER A 155 -7.71 -1.02 -19.44
N GLY A 156 -6.46 -1.38 -19.15
CA GLY A 156 -6.13 -2.59 -18.40
C GLY A 156 -6.81 -2.63 -17.02
N PRO A 157 -6.86 -3.80 -16.36
CA PRO A 157 -7.56 -3.96 -15.08
C PRO A 157 -6.97 -3.11 -13.94
N HIS A 158 -5.75 -2.59 -14.12
CA HIS A 158 -5.06 -1.76 -13.13
C HIS A 158 -4.62 -0.42 -13.71
N SER A 159 -5.39 0.63 -13.42
CA SER A 159 -5.07 2.00 -13.81
C SER A 159 -4.21 2.70 -12.74
N THR A 160 -4.41 2.38 -11.46
CA THR A 160 -3.73 3.10 -10.36
C THR A 160 -2.35 2.56 -10.01
N LYS A 161 -2.05 1.31 -10.38
CA LYS A 161 -0.86 0.57 -9.94
C LYS A 161 0.46 1.26 -10.31
N LEU A 162 0.66 1.52 -11.59
CA LEU A 162 1.91 2.10 -12.11
C LEU A 162 2.17 3.55 -11.63
N PRO A 163 1.19 4.47 -11.66
CA PRO A 163 1.35 5.82 -11.10
C PRO A 163 1.66 5.81 -9.60
N ARG A 164 1.00 4.93 -8.84
CA ARG A 164 1.24 4.79 -7.39
C ARG A 164 2.66 4.31 -7.11
N TRP A 165 3.12 3.33 -7.88
CA TRP A 165 4.52 2.92 -7.85
C TRP A 165 5.47 4.09 -8.16
N ALA A 166 5.20 4.86 -9.21
CA ALA A 166 6.06 6.00 -9.58
C ALA A 166 6.07 7.10 -8.51
N ASP A 167 4.93 7.37 -7.87
CA ASP A 167 4.88 8.28 -6.72
C ASP A 167 5.75 7.73 -5.57
N SER A 168 5.64 6.43 -5.26
CA SER A 168 6.49 5.77 -4.25
C SER A 168 7.99 5.92 -4.53
N VAL A 169 8.41 5.75 -5.80
CA VAL A 169 9.80 5.95 -6.24
C VAL A 169 10.24 7.41 -6.05
N ALA A 170 9.44 8.36 -6.53
CA ALA A 170 9.75 9.79 -6.42
C ALA A 170 9.80 10.25 -4.95
N ARG A 171 8.89 9.75 -4.11
CA ARG A 171 8.89 10.01 -2.66
C ARG A 171 10.10 9.40 -1.98
N THR A 172 10.51 8.20 -2.36
CA THR A 172 11.73 7.56 -1.83
C THR A 172 12.95 8.44 -2.08
N ARG A 173 13.12 8.94 -3.32
CA ARG A 173 14.18 9.89 -3.66
C ARG A 173 14.12 11.17 -2.83
N ARG A 174 12.93 11.76 -2.66
CA ARG A 174 12.73 13.00 -1.88
C ARG A 174 13.07 12.83 -0.40
N ARG A 175 12.72 11.68 0.18
CA ARG A 175 12.91 11.40 1.61
C ARG A 175 14.35 11.03 1.94
N GLN A 176 14.99 10.27 1.05
CA GLN A 176 16.30 9.67 1.28
C GLN A 176 17.11 9.71 -0.02
N PRO A 177 17.78 10.84 -0.32
CA PRO A 177 18.56 11.00 -1.53
C PRO A 177 19.96 10.34 -1.44
N SER A 178 20.04 9.16 -0.80
CA SER A 178 21.26 8.37 -0.52
C SER A 178 21.93 7.84 -1.78
N LEU A 179 21.14 7.39 -2.76
CA LEU A 179 21.65 6.81 -4.01
C LEU A 179 21.70 7.85 -5.14
N PRO A 180 22.65 7.73 -6.08
CA PRO A 180 22.63 8.49 -7.34
C PRO A 180 21.31 8.27 -8.10
N LEU A 181 20.82 9.33 -8.77
CA LEU A 181 19.56 9.27 -9.53
C LEU A 181 19.56 8.13 -10.56
N ALA A 182 20.67 7.95 -11.29
CA ALA A 182 20.80 6.89 -12.28
C ALA A 182 20.65 5.49 -11.66
N THR A 183 21.27 5.25 -10.49
CA THR A 183 21.16 3.97 -9.76
C THR A 183 19.73 3.74 -9.30
N LEU A 184 19.09 4.74 -8.71
CA LEU A 184 17.70 4.64 -8.25
C LEU A 184 16.73 4.35 -9.41
N THR A 185 16.85 5.07 -10.53
CA THR A 185 16.03 4.86 -11.72
C THR A 185 16.22 3.46 -12.30
N ARG A 186 17.47 2.98 -12.38
CA ARG A 186 17.78 1.61 -12.82
C ARG A 186 17.09 0.57 -11.95
N LEU A 187 17.22 0.68 -10.62
CA LEU A 187 16.60 -0.24 -9.66
C LEU A 187 15.07 -0.23 -9.78
N ALA A 188 14.48 0.96 -9.89
CA ALA A 188 13.04 1.14 -10.07
C ALA A 188 12.55 0.38 -11.31
N LEU A 189 13.12 0.66 -12.47
CA LEU A 189 12.69 0.04 -13.73
C LEU A 189 12.90 -1.48 -13.71
N SER A 190 14.06 -1.97 -13.26
CA SER A 190 14.35 -3.41 -13.25
C SER A 190 13.44 -4.20 -12.31
N THR A 191 13.09 -3.63 -11.15
CA THR A 191 12.19 -4.30 -10.19
C THR A 191 10.76 -4.30 -10.69
N LEU A 192 10.29 -3.19 -11.27
CA LEU A 192 8.97 -3.11 -11.89
C LEU A 192 8.82 -4.11 -13.04
N GLU A 193 9.80 -4.19 -13.94
CA GLU A 193 9.82 -5.15 -15.06
C GLU A 193 9.73 -6.59 -14.54
N THR A 194 10.59 -6.95 -13.59
CA THR A 194 10.64 -8.31 -13.02
C THR A 194 9.32 -8.69 -12.33
N ALA A 195 8.78 -7.81 -11.48
CA ALA A 195 7.54 -8.06 -10.77
C ALA A 195 6.34 -8.17 -11.74
N THR A 196 6.28 -7.30 -12.75
CA THR A 196 5.22 -7.31 -13.76
C THR A 196 5.29 -8.57 -14.63
N ALA A 197 6.49 -8.96 -15.08
CA ALA A 197 6.69 -10.17 -15.87
C ALA A 197 6.29 -11.44 -15.09
N ARG A 198 6.65 -11.51 -13.79
CA ARG A 198 6.26 -12.63 -12.92
C ARG A 198 4.74 -12.72 -12.79
N LEU A 199 4.08 -11.60 -12.52
CA LEU A 199 2.63 -11.55 -12.38
C LEU A 199 1.90 -11.88 -13.69
N HIS A 200 2.34 -11.30 -14.82
CA HIS A 200 1.77 -11.58 -16.15
C HIS A 200 1.91 -13.04 -16.55
N THR A 201 3.05 -13.67 -16.23
CA THR A 201 3.28 -15.10 -16.49
C THR A 201 2.26 -15.98 -15.76
N ALA A 202 1.94 -15.63 -14.51
CA ALA A 202 0.94 -16.35 -13.72
C ALA A 202 -0.50 -15.99 -14.13
N HIS A 203 -0.72 -14.75 -14.57
CA HIS A 203 -2.02 -14.17 -14.89
C HIS A 203 -1.97 -13.35 -16.20
N PRO A 204 -2.16 -13.99 -17.37
CA PRO A 204 -2.04 -13.31 -18.67
C PRO A 204 -3.04 -12.17 -18.91
N SER A 205 -4.09 -12.05 -18.08
CA SER A 205 -5.02 -10.92 -18.08
C SER A 205 -4.42 -9.61 -17.57
N VAL A 206 -3.30 -9.67 -16.84
CA VAL A 206 -2.56 -8.49 -16.37
C VAL A 206 -1.78 -7.90 -17.54
N THR A 207 -1.73 -6.59 -17.69
CA THR A 207 -0.98 -5.92 -18.77
C THR A 207 0.53 -6.17 -18.60
N PRO A 208 1.28 -6.50 -19.67
CA PRO A 208 2.73 -6.69 -19.61
C PRO A 208 3.46 -5.37 -19.29
N TYR A 209 4.74 -5.49 -18.92
CA TYR A 209 5.59 -4.33 -18.66
C TYR A 209 5.71 -3.41 -19.89
N SER A 210 5.73 -2.10 -19.65
CA SER A 210 5.98 -1.09 -20.68
C SER A 210 6.99 -0.07 -20.16
N ALA A 211 8.17 -0.04 -20.78
CA ALA A 211 9.22 0.94 -20.46
C ALA A 211 8.73 2.37 -20.69
N THR A 212 7.98 2.61 -21.77
CA THR A 212 7.37 3.91 -22.07
C THR A 212 6.49 4.41 -20.91
N GLN A 213 5.59 3.56 -20.41
CA GLN A 213 4.69 3.96 -19.33
C GLN A 213 5.45 4.20 -18.03
N ALA A 214 6.42 3.32 -17.71
CA ALA A 214 7.23 3.47 -16.52
C ALA A 214 8.02 4.79 -16.54
N HIS A 215 8.69 5.10 -17.66
CA HIS A 215 9.41 6.36 -17.82
C HIS A 215 8.49 7.58 -17.77
N PHE A 216 7.33 7.53 -18.43
CA PHE A 216 6.32 8.59 -18.38
C PHE A 216 5.94 8.90 -16.92
N TRP A 217 5.54 7.89 -16.15
CA TRP A 217 5.06 8.11 -14.79
C TRP A 217 6.18 8.56 -13.85
N LEU A 218 7.41 8.09 -14.02
CA LEU A 218 8.57 8.60 -13.27
C LEU A 218 8.85 10.08 -13.57
N GLU A 219 8.75 10.50 -14.82
CA GLU A 219 8.91 11.90 -15.23
C GLU A 219 7.76 12.76 -14.71
N TYR A 220 6.52 12.31 -14.88
CA TYR A 220 5.32 12.99 -14.40
C TYR A 220 5.33 13.19 -12.88
N MET A 221 5.78 12.18 -12.11
CA MET A 221 5.96 12.25 -10.66
C MET A 221 7.21 13.02 -10.22
N LYS A 222 7.90 13.65 -11.19
CA LYS A 222 9.04 14.55 -10.99
C LYS A 222 10.21 13.86 -10.30
N LEU A 223 10.53 12.61 -10.66
CA LEU A 223 11.65 11.86 -10.07
C LEU A 223 13.00 12.60 -10.25
N GLY A 224 13.25 13.11 -11.46
CA GLY A 224 14.50 13.76 -11.83
C GLY A 224 14.58 15.24 -11.49
N VAL A 225 13.47 15.85 -11.07
CA VAL A 225 13.42 17.27 -10.70
C VAL A 225 13.76 17.34 -9.20
N PRO A 226 14.87 18.00 -8.82
CA PRO A 226 15.07 18.39 -7.42
C PRO A 226 13.81 19.11 -6.93
N SER A 227 13.44 19.01 -5.65
CA SER A 227 12.27 19.77 -5.15
C SER A 227 12.34 21.22 -5.66
N PRO A 228 11.22 21.87 -6.08
CA PRO A 228 11.19 23.08 -6.91
C PRO A 228 11.92 24.33 -6.41
N SER A 229 12.77 24.20 -5.41
CA SER A 229 13.65 25.25 -4.96
C SER A 229 14.88 24.58 -4.34
N GLY A 230 16.06 25.14 -4.60
CA GLY A 230 17.17 25.14 -3.64
C GLY A 230 16.83 25.87 -2.33
N SER A 231 15.55 25.90 -1.94
CA SER A 231 15.09 26.32 -0.64
C SER A 231 14.81 25.06 0.15
N ASN A 232 15.49 24.92 1.28
CA ASN A 232 15.14 24.03 2.38
C ASN A 232 13.79 24.46 3.00
N THR A 233 12.73 24.61 2.22
CA THR A 233 11.43 24.95 2.78
C THR A 233 10.90 23.72 3.50
N VAL A 234 10.70 23.90 4.79
CA VAL A 234 10.17 22.92 5.74
C VAL A 234 8.90 22.23 5.21
N ALA A 235 8.10 22.92 4.37
CA ALA A 235 6.88 22.39 3.77
C ALA A 235 7.10 21.21 2.79
N ALA A 236 8.07 21.29 1.87
CA ALA A 236 8.33 20.23 0.89
C ALA A 236 8.91 18.97 1.56
N PHE A 237 9.77 19.15 2.58
CA PHE A 237 10.22 18.06 3.43
C PHE A 237 9.07 17.45 4.23
N ARG A 238 8.23 18.26 4.88
CA ARG A 238 7.05 17.76 5.60
C ARG A 238 6.13 16.93 4.70
N GLU A 239 5.88 17.38 3.47
CA GLU A 239 5.04 16.67 2.51
C GLU A 239 5.63 15.33 2.08
N ALA A 240 6.94 15.29 1.82
CA ALA A 240 7.63 14.05 1.53
C ALA A 240 7.43 13.05 2.67
N TRP A 241 7.49 13.47 3.94
CA TRP A 241 7.38 12.59 5.11
C TRP A 241 5.96 12.21 5.55
N LYS A 242 4.90 12.80 4.98
CA LYS A 242 3.50 12.40 5.24
C LYS A 242 3.21 10.93 4.87
N PRO A 243 2.07 10.32 5.26
CA PRO A 243 1.65 9.01 4.77
C PRO A 243 1.62 8.93 3.24
N ASN A 244 1.65 7.72 2.66
CA ASN A 244 1.24 7.58 1.26
C ASN A 244 -0.24 7.92 1.18
N GLY A 245 -0.53 8.97 0.42
CA GLY A 245 -1.86 9.53 0.23
C GLY A 245 -2.24 9.48 -1.24
N PHE A 246 -1.68 8.52 -1.99
CA PHE A 246 -1.91 8.42 -3.42
C PHE A 246 -3.38 8.17 -3.73
N GLY A 247 -4.03 7.25 -3.00
CA GLY A 247 -5.48 7.04 -3.07
C GLY A 247 -6.26 8.30 -2.72
N VAL A 248 -5.80 9.10 -1.75
CA VAL A 248 -6.39 10.41 -1.45
C VAL A 248 -6.27 11.38 -2.63
N LEU A 249 -5.09 11.46 -3.27
CA LEU A 249 -4.85 12.30 -4.45
C LEU A 249 -5.76 11.88 -5.61
N VAL A 250 -5.87 10.58 -5.89
CA VAL A 250 -6.78 10.07 -6.93
C VAL A 250 -8.23 10.39 -6.60
N ALA A 251 -8.65 10.18 -5.35
CA ALA A 251 -10.01 10.47 -4.90
C ALA A 251 -10.40 11.95 -5.05
N GLN A 252 -9.44 12.86 -4.86
CA GLN A 252 -9.60 14.30 -5.07
C GLN A 252 -9.60 14.70 -6.55
N GLY A 253 -9.31 13.78 -7.48
CA GLY A 253 -9.16 14.08 -8.90
C GLY A 253 -7.87 14.80 -9.24
N ALA A 254 -6.81 14.56 -8.45
CA ALA A 254 -5.47 15.05 -8.77
C ALA A 254 -4.88 14.35 -10.00
N LEU A 255 -5.31 13.12 -10.25
CA LEU A 255 -4.77 12.24 -11.29
C LEU A 255 -5.92 11.61 -12.10
N ASP A 256 -6.21 12.16 -13.28
CA ASP A 256 -7.06 11.49 -14.27
C ASP A 256 -6.25 10.47 -15.07
N MET A 257 -6.29 9.24 -14.56
CA MET A 257 -5.59 8.09 -15.12
C MET A 257 -6.14 7.63 -16.47
N TYR A 258 -7.42 7.88 -16.71
CA TYR A 258 -8.12 7.44 -17.90
C TYR A 258 -7.90 8.39 -19.07
N ALA A 259 -7.96 9.71 -18.83
CA ALA A 259 -7.63 10.71 -19.83
C ALA A 259 -6.19 10.55 -20.35
N TRP A 260 -5.25 10.14 -19.48
CA TRP A 260 -3.89 9.82 -19.89
C TRP A 260 -3.82 8.59 -20.80
N GLY A 261 -4.47 7.48 -20.42
CA GLY A 261 -4.41 6.23 -21.19
C GLY A 261 -4.92 6.36 -22.63
N MET A 262 -5.78 7.35 -22.90
CA MET A 262 -6.35 7.64 -24.21
C MET A 262 -5.39 8.36 -25.18
N GLN A 263 -4.20 8.79 -24.73
CA GLN A 263 -3.26 9.59 -25.54
C GLN A 263 -2.33 8.76 -26.42
N TYR A 264 -2.43 7.44 -26.35
CA TYR A 264 -1.61 6.49 -27.08
C TYR A 264 -2.51 5.46 -27.76
N SER A 265 -2.19 5.11 -29.01
CA SER A 265 -2.92 4.05 -29.72
C SER A 265 -2.54 2.67 -29.18
N ALA A 266 -3.47 1.69 -29.27
CA ALA A 266 -3.20 0.29 -28.93
C ALA A 266 -1.96 -0.27 -29.65
N GLN A 267 -1.71 0.15 -30.90
CA GLN A 267 -0.55 -0.27 -31.68
C GLN A 267 0.76 0.29 -31.12
N ARG A 268 0.80 1.58 -30.73
CA ARG A 268 1.97 2.15 -30.07
C ARG A 268 2.16 1.60 -28.66
N TRP A 269 1.06 1.23 -27.99
CA TRP A 269 1.09 0.52 -26.72
C TRP A 269 1.76 -0.85 -26.81
N GLU A 270 1.31 -1.70 -27.72
CA GLU A 270 1.86 -3.04 -27.93
C GLU A 270 3.31 -2.99 -28.40
N ALA A 271 3.66 -2.07 -29.31
CA ALA A 271 5.02 -1.88 -29.78
C ALA A 271 5.99 -1.45 -28.65
N SER A 272 5.51 -0.67 -27.67
CA SER A 272 6.31 -0.25 -26.52
C SER A 272 6.55 -1.33 -25.47
N GLY A 273 5.74 -2.39 -25.46
CA GLY A 273 5.98 -3.57 -24.60
C GLY A 273 6.97 -4.56 -25.22
N ALA A 274 7.18 -4.49 -26.54
CA ALA A 274 8.09 -5.37 -27.28
C ALA A 274 9.53 -4.82 -27.39
N GLY A 275 9.78 -3.57 -27.01
CA GLY A 275 11.10 -2.93 -27.05
C GLY A 275 11.38 -2.06 -25.83
N ASN A 276 12.65 -1.94 -25.44
CA ASN A 276 13.11 -1.09 -24.33
C ASN A 276 13.19 0.41 -24.70
N GLU A 277 12.58 0.83 -25.80
CA GLU A 277 12.64 2.20 -26.30
C GLU A 277 11.40 3.01 -25.89
N VAL A 278 11.63 4.20 -25.34
CA VAL A 278 10.57 5.11 -24.91
C VAL A 278 9.89 5.75 -26.13
N ALA A 279 8.61 5.45 -26.32
CA ALA A 279 7.79 6.02 -27.39
C ALA A 279 7.04 7.28 -26.92
N LYS A 280 7.02 8.34 -27.75
CA LYS A 280 6.20 9.54 -27.49
C LYS A 280 4.70 9.23 -27.64
N PRO A 281 3.75 10.03 -27.11
CA PRO A 281 2.33 9.91 -27.47
C PRO A 281 2.10 10.03 -28.98
N ASP A 282 1.17 9.27 -29.56
CA ASP A 282 0.81 9.31 -30.99
C ASP A 282 -0.58 9.86 -31.32
N VAL A 283 -1.45 10.03 -30.33
CA VAL A 283 -2.82 10.49 -30.58
C VAL A 283 -2.91 12.02 -30.62
N ASP A 284 -2.33 12.74 -29.63
CA ASP A 284 -2.42 14.22 -29.55
C ASP A 284 -1.08 14.97 -29.40
N GLY A 285 0.06 14.31 -29.67
CA GLY A 285 1.33 14.98 -30.01
C GLY A 285 2.09 15.75 -28.92
N GLY A 286 1.61 15.83 -27.67
CA GLY A 286 2.33 16.46 -26.55
C GLY A 286 2.28 15.63 -25.26
N TRP A 287 3.42 15.55 -24.54
CA TRP A 287 3.50 14.96 -23.19
C TRP A 287 2.65 15.71 -22.14
N GLU A 288 2.27 16.96 -22.47
CA GLU A 288 1.54 17.90 -21.63
C GLU A 288 0.02 17.84 -21.82
N SER A 289 -0.52 16.76 -22.38
CA SER A 289 -1.97 16.49 -22.36
C SER A 289 -2.43 16.20 -20.93
N GLN A 290 -2.53 17.31 -20.20
CA GLN A 290 -3.19 17.62 -18.97
C GLN A 290 -3.87 16.43 -18.29
N VAL A 291 -3.15 15.83 -17.34
CA VAL A 291 -3.79 15.29 -16.15
C VAL A 291 -4.48 16.47 -15.47
N GLN A 292 -5.73 16.72 -15.84
CA GLN A 292 -6.47 17.90 -15.41
C GLN A 292 -6.93 17.69 -13.97
N TRP A 293 -6.58 18.64 -13.10
CA TRP A 293 -7.22 18.79 -11.80
C TRP A 293 -8.73 18.89 -11.99
N CYS A 294 -9.49 17.90 -11.50
CA CYS A 294 -10.94 17.83 -11.76
C CYS A 294 -11.77 18.83 -10.92
N GLY A 295 -11.12 19.73 -10.17
CA GLY A 295 -11.72 20.69 -9.25
C GLY A 295 -11.40 20.39 -7.77
N TRP A 296 -11.94 21.21 -6.87
CA TRP A 296 -11.96 20.95 -5.42
C TRP A 296 -13.33 20.38 -5.04
N PRO A 297 -13.53 19.04 -4.99
CA PRO A 297 -14.77 18.44 -4.50
C PRO A 297 -14.80 18.35 -2.96
N ASP A 298 -13.98 19.13 -2.26
CA ASP A 298 -13.46 18.86 -0.91
C ASP A 298 -14.44 19.10 0.25
N GLY A 299 -15.70 18.72 0.09
CA GLY A 299 -16.61 18.44 1.20
C GLY A 299 -16.20 17.24 2.09
N GLY A 300 -14.89 16.91 2.23
CA GLY A 300 -14.41 15.79 3.05
C GLY A 300 -14.01 14.51 2.29
N VAL A 301 -13.86 14.57 0.97
CA VAL A 301 -13.70 13.38 0.11
C VAL A 301 -12.42 12.55 0.38
N GLY A 302 -11.30 13.18 0.74
CA GLY A 302 -10.03 12.48 0.98
C GLY A 302 -10.07 11.52 2.18
N VAL A 303 -10.76 11.90 3.25
CA VAL A 303 -10.97 11.01 4.40
C VAL A 303 -11.91 9.85 4.06
N MET A 304 -12.87 10.07 3.15
CA MET A 304 -13.72 8.97 2.67
C MET A 304 -12.92 7.94 1.86
N ALA A 305 -11.94 8.36 1.06
CA ALA A 305 -11.07 7.43 0.33
C ALA A 305 -10.28 6.52 1.29
N TRP A 306 -9.75 7.13 2.37
CA TRP A 306 -9.11 6.40 3.45
C TRP A 306 -10.07 5.42 4.12
N TRP A 307 -11.24 5.88 4.55
CA TRP A 307 -12.26 5.04 5.21
C TRP A 307 -12.75 3.89 4.33
N ARG A 308 -12.64 4.01 3.01
CA ARG A 308 -12.99 2.96 2.04
C ARG A 308 -11.86 1.97 1.74
N GLY A 309 -10.67 2.14 2.34
CA GLY A 309 -9.53 1.27 2.11
C GLY A 309 -8.78 1.55 0.81
N TRP A 310 -8.78 2.79 0.30
CA TRP A 310 -7.98 3.10 -0.89
C TRP A 310 -6.49 3.25 -0.59
N GLU A 311 -6.13 3.41 0.68
CA GLU A 311 -4.75 3.39 1.13
C GLU A 311 -4.42 2.07 1.81
N PRO A 312 -3.45 1.30 1.30
CA PRO A 312 -3.05 0.05 1.92
C PRO A 312 -2.15 0.28 3.16
N GLU A 313 -2.09 -0.72 4.02
CA GLU A 313 -1.13 -0.76 5.14
C GLU A 313 0.29 -1.07 4.64
N VAL A 314 0.40 -1.89 3.59
CA VAL A 314 1.67 -2.26 2.93
C VAL A 314 1.54 -2.08 1.42
N GLY A 315 2.59 -1.58 0.78
CA GLY A 315 2.63 -1.41 -0.67
C GLY A 315 2.42 -2.71 -1.46
N SER A 316 2.18 -2.55 -2.77
CA SER A 316 2.13 -3.66 -3.72
C SER A 316 3.49 -4.35 -3.85
N GLU A 317 3.52 -5.47 -4.56
CA GLU A 317 4.77 -6.22 -4.77
C GLU A 317 5.85 -5.37 -5.43
N GLU A 318 5.53 -4.61 -6.49
CA GLU A 318 6.51 -3.78 -7.18
C GLU A 318 7.06 -2.63 -6.32
N GLU A 319 6.27 -2.08 -5.40
CA GLU A 319 6.76 -1.06 -4.47
C GLU A 319 7.66 -1.66 -3.39
N VAL A 320 7.26 -2.81 -2.83
CA VAL A 320 8.04 -3.51 -1.80
C VAL A 320 9.37 -4.00 -2.39
N GLU A 321 9.35 -4.57 -3.59
CA GLU A 321 10.56 -5.01 -4.29
C GLU A 321 11.50 -3.84 -4.61
N PHE A 322 10.96 -2.71 -5.07
CA PHE A 322 11.74 -1.50 -5.29
C PHE A 322 12.40 -1.02 -3.99
N LEU A 323 11.64 -0.90 -2.90
CA LEU A 323 12.16 -0.44 -1.61
C LEU A 323 13.21 -1.41 -1.04
N ALA A 324 13.01 -2.72 -1.20
CA ALA A 324 13.97 -3.74 -0.80
C ALA A 324 15.26 -3.67 -1.61
N ALA A 325 15.17 -3.46 -2.93
CA ALA A 325 16.34 -3.29 -3.79
C ALA A 325 17.13 -2.02 -3.45
N VAL A 326 16.44 -0.90 -3.19
CA VAL A 326 17.07 0.34 -2.70
C VAL A 326 17.77 0.11 -1.36
N ALA A 327 17.11 -0.56 -0.41
CA ALA A 327 17.69 -0.82 0.90
C ALA A 327 18.95 -1.69 0.81
N ALA A 328 18.95 -2.71 -0.05
CA ALA A 328 20.13 -3.53 -0.29
C ALA A 328 21.27 -2.71 -0.89
N GLU A 329 21.01 -1.95 -1.96
CA GLU A 329 22.00 -1.10 -2.64
C GLU A 329 22.63 -0.05 -1.70
N GLU A 330 21.81 0.58 -0.85
CA GLU A 330 22.28 1.56 0.15
C GLU A 330 23.29 0.98 1.14
N THR A 331 23.28 -0.34 1.35
CA THR A 331 24.11 -1.01 2.36
C THR A 331 25.37 -1.68 1.80
N VAL A 332 25.56 -1.69 0.47
CA VAL A 332 26.66 -2.41 -0.18
C VAL A 332 28.03 -1.96 0.32
N ALA A 333 28.26 -0.66 0.44
CA ALA A 333 29.56 -0.11 0.86
C ALA A 333 29.61 0.32 2.34
N VAL A 334 28.67 -0.17 3.15
CA VAL A 334 28.48 0.29 4.53
C VAL A 334 28.97 -0.75 5.51
N GLU A 335 29.95 -0.35 6.32
CA GLU A 335 30.39 -1.11 7.48
C GLU A 335 29.51 -0.82 8.70
N VAL A 336 29.40 -1.79 9.60
CA VAL A 336 28.59 -1.68 10.83
C VAL A 336 29.05 -0.52 11.72
N GLY A 337 30.34 -0.17 11.71
CA GLY A 337 30.85 1.00 12.45
C GLY A 337 30.51 2.36 11.81
N GLN A 338 29.87 2.36 10.63
CA GLN A 338 29.62 3.54 9.80
C GLN A 338 28.13 3.72 9.51
N LEU A 339 27.26 3.11 10.30
CA LEU A 339 25.81 3.23 10.13
C LEU A 339 25.38 4.69 10.25
N ASN A 340 24.60 5.15 9.29
CA ASN A 340 23.95 6.44 9.35
C ASN A 340 22.51 6.18 9.78
N CYS A 341 22.19 6.40 11.05
CA CYS A 341 20.83 6.20 11.57
C CYS A 341 19.78 7.18 10.98
N ALA A 342 20.19 8.13 10.16
CA ALA A 342 19.29 8.88 9.28
C ALA A 342 18.89 8.09 8.01
N VAL A 343 19.50 6.94 7.72
CA VAL A 343 19.17 6.09 6.56
C VAL A 343 18.53 4.81 7.08
N ARG A 344 17.29 4.52 6.67
CA ARG A 344 16.53 3.41 7.25
C ARG A 344 17.17 2.04 7.01
N SER A 345 17.74 1.82 5.82
CA SER A 345 18.43 0.59 5.47
C SER A 345 19.67 0.36 6.33
N HIS A 346 20.38 1.40 6.76
CA HIS A 346 21.50 1.27 7.69
C HIS A 346 21.01 0.83 9.08
N VAL A 347 19.87 1.35 9.54
CA VAL A 347 19.27 0.88 10.80
C VAL A 347 18.87 -0.60 10.69
N LEU A 348 18.25 -1.00 9.58
CA LEU A 348 17.89 -2.40 9.34
C LEU A 348 19.12 -3.32 9.27
N LEU A 349 20.20 -2.86 8.62
CA LEU A 349 21.50 -3.54 8.61
C LEU A 349 22.07 -3.68 10.03
N GLY A 350 21.94 -2.63 10.86
CA GLY A 350 22.31 -2.66 12.27
C GLY A 350 21.51 -3.70 13.06
N VAL A 351 20.19 -3.77 12.90
CA VAL A 351 19.38 -4.81 13.55
C VAL A 351 19.78 -6.21 13.08
N MET A 352 20.09 -6.36 11.79
CA MET A 352 20.59 -7.61 11.24
C MET A 352 21.92 -8.02 11.87
N ARG A 353 22.83 -7.07 12.13
CA ARG A 353 24.06 -7.31 12.87
C ARG A 353 23.81 -7.70 14.33
N ALA A 354 22.89 -6.99 15.00
CA ALA A 354 22.50 -7.28 16.38
C ALA A 354 21.97 -8.73 16.51
N ALA A 355 21.18 -9.17 15.54
CA ALA A 355 20.61 -10.52 15.51
C ALA A 355 21.69 -11.62 15.41
N VAL A 356 22.83 -11.33 14.78
CA VAL A 356 23.99 -12.24 14.67
C VAL A 356 24.88 -12.20 15.90
N ALA A 357 24.89 -11.08 16.63
CA ALA A 357 25.70 -10.93 17.84
C ALA A 357 25.17 -11.80 19.01
N GLY A 358 26.06 -12.11 19.95
CA GLY A 358 25.68 -12.79 21.21
C GLY A 358 24.77 -11.91 22.07
N GLU A 359 23.97 -12.51 22.96
CA GLU A 359 22.90 -11.82 23.71
C GLU A 359 23.37 -10.52 24.40
N ARG A 360 24.51 -10.54 25.10
CA ARG A 360 25.03 -9.35 25.79
C ARG A 360 25.46 -8.25 24.84
N GLU A 361 26.09 -8.60 23.72
CA GLU A 361 26.56 -7.62 22.72
C GLU A 361 25.37 -7.05 21.95
N ARG A 362 24.36 -7.87 21.67
CA ARG A 362 23.13 -7.49 21.02
C ARG A 362 22.40 -6.40 21.79
N ASP A 363 22.18 -6.58 23.09
CA ASP A 363 21.44 -5.60 23.90
C ASP A 363 22.16 -4.24 23.93
N VAL A 364 23.47 -4.23 24.14
CA VAL A 364 24.28 -3.00 24.11
C VAL A 364 24.20 -2.33 22.75
N PHE A 365 24.31 -3.09 21.66
CA PHE A 365 24.29 -2.54 20.31
C PHE A 365 22.91 -1.98 19.93
N LEU A 366 21.81 -2.61 20.38
CA LEU A 366 20.47 -2.08 20.18
C LEU A 366 20.21 -0.80 20.96
N GLU A 367 20.75 -0.66 22.18
CA GLU A 367 20.68 0.59 22.96
C GLU A 367 21.45 1.73 22.28
N GLU A 368 22.61 1.44 21.67
CA GLU A 368 23.36 2.41 20.87
C GLU A 368 22.59 2.85 19.62
N LEU A 369 22.04 1.88 18.87
CA LEU A 369 21.19 2.16 17.71
C LEU A 369 19.97 3.01 18.08
N GLU A 370 19.32 2.69 19.20
CA GLU A 370 18.19 3.47 19.74
C GLU A 370 18.60 4.91 19.98
N ARG A 371 19.68 5.13 20.73
CA ARG A 371 20.19 6.47 21.05
C ARG A 371 20.51 7.27 19.78
N ASP A 372 21.15 6.64 18.80
CA ASP A 372 21.50 7.29 17.54
C ASP A 372 20.27 7.61 16.68
N MET A 373 19.29 6.72 16.63
CA MET A 373 18.02 6.96 15.92
C MET A 373 17.24 8.13 16.51
N VAL A 374 17.18 8.21 17.84
CA VAL A 374 16.56 9.33 18.57
C VAL A 374 17.35 10.61 18.34
N GLY A 375 18.67 10.56 18.47
CA GLY A 375 19.56 11.71 18.24
C GLY A 375 19.51 12.26 16.82
N LYS A 376 19.18 11.44 15.81
CA LYS A 376 18.94 11.90 14.43
C LYS A 376 17.53 12.43 14.18
N GLY A 377 16.68 12.53 15.21
CA GLY A 377 15.30 13.01 15.11
C GLY A 377 14.42 12.14 14.22
N ARG A 378 14.82 10.88 13.97
CA ARG A 378 14.09 9.98 13.07
C ARG A 378 12.93 9.27 13.74
N ILE A 379 12.91 9.17 15.06
CA ILE A 379 11.82 8.58 15.82
C ILE A 379 11.80 9.19 17.22
N GLY A 380 10.61 9.28 17.81
CA GLY A 380 10.48 9.74 19.19
C GLY A 380 11.12 8.77 20.20
N GLU A 381 11.69 9.34 21.25
CA GLU A 381 12.46 8.65 22.30
C GLU A 381 11.76 7.41 22.88
N GLY A 382 10.45 7.46 23.11
CA GLY A 382 9.69 6.32 23.65
C GLY A 382 9.32 5.21 22.65
N ARG A 383 9.72 5.30 21.38
CA ARG A 383 9.30 4.37 20.32
C ARG A 383 10.42 3.61 19.64
N ALA A 384 11.65 4.15 19.67
CA ALA A 384 12.81 3.57 19.00
C ALA A 384 13.10 2.13 19.46
N GLY A 385 13.27 1.91 20.77
CA GLY A 385 13.59 0.59 21.32
C GLY A 385 12.46 -0.43 21.18
N LYS A 386 11.19 0.01 21.17
CA LYS A 386 10.06 -0.87 20.86
C LYS A 386 10.16 -1.35 19.41
N TRP A 387 10.33 -0.42 18.46
CA TRP A 387 10.44 -0.75 17.04
C TRP A 387 11.66 -1.63 16.75
N LEU A 388 12.83 -1.34 17.33
CA LEU A 388 14.03 -2.15 17.14
C LEU A 388 13.84 -3.61 17.57
N ARG A 389 13.22 -3.86 18.73
CA ARG A 389 12.91 -5.22 19.20
C ARG A 389 11.91 -5.94 18.32
N GLU A 390 10.91 -5.19 17.85
CA GLU A 390 9.93 -5.66 16.90
C GLU A 390 10.63 -6.11 15.59
N VAL A 391 11.50 -5.27 15.02
CA VAL A 391 12.26 -5.58 13.79
C VAL A 391 13.18 -6.76 14.01
N LEU A 392 13.86 -6.82 15.16
CA LEU A 392 14.72 -7.94 15.53
C LEU A 392 13.96 -9.27 15.47
N GLY A 393 12.73 -9.33 16.00
CA GLY A 393 11.91 -10.54 15.96
C GLY A 393 11.55 -11.00 14.54
N VAL A 394 11.51 -10.08 13.57
CA VAL A 394 11.31 -10.41 12.14
C VAL A 394 12.62 -10.86 11.49
N VAL A 395 13.74 -10.21 11.80
CA VAL A 395 15.05 -10.44 11.17
C VAL A 395 15.73 -11.70 11.69
N GLU A 396 15.64 -11.98 12.98
CA GLU A 396 16.38 -13.06 13.65
C GLU A 396 16.20 -14.44 13.00
N PRO A 397 14.99 -14.89 12.62
CA PRO A 397 14.80 -16.18 11.94
C PRO A 397 15.59 -16.33 10.63
N TYR A 398 15.84 -15.23 9.91
CA TYR A 398 16.51 -15.26 8.60
C TYR A 398 18.04 -15.35 8.73
N VAL A 399 18.61 -14.76 9.79
CA VAL A 399 20.07 -14.70 9.96
C VAL A 399 20.63 -15.83 10.82
N ARG A 400 19.77 -16.67 11.40
CA ARG A 400 20.18 -17.86 12.18
C ARG A 400 21.10 -18.79 11.40
N ILE A 401 20.95 -18.83 10.08
CA ILE A 401 21.78 -19.66 9.19
C ILE A 401 23.27 -19.27 9.25
N TRP A 402 23.59 -18.08 9.73
CA TRP A 402 24.96 -17.58 9.80
C TRP A 402 25.69 -17.97 11.09
N GLU A 403 25.00 -18.62 12.05
CA GLU A 403 25.61 -19.20 13.27
C GLU A 403 26.53 -18.24 14.05
N GLY A 404 26.21 -16.94 14.04
CA GLY A 404 26.99 -15.90 14.73
C GLY A 404 28.14 -15.29 13.90
N VAL A 405 28.36 -15.76 12.67
CA VAL A 405 29.34 -15.23 11.73
C VAL A 405 28.70 -14.15 10.88
N TRP A 406 29.34 -12.97 10.78
CA TRP A 406 28.84 -11.90 9.91
C TRP A 406 29.25 -12.18 8.45
N PRO A 407 28.33 -12.22 7.48
CA PRO A 407 28.67 -12.60 6.11
C PRO A 407 29.31 -11.47 5.32
N ASP A 408 29.74 -11.79 4.11
CA ASP A 408 30.18 -10.80 3.14
C ASP A 408 29.02 -9.91 2.64
N THR A 409 29.39 -8.86 1.92
CA THR A 409 28.46 -7.84 1.43
C THR A 409 27.37 -8.37 0.52
N GLU A 410 27.68 -9.35 -0.34
CA GLU A 410 26.74 -9.88 -1.32
C GLU A 410 25.66 -10.69 -0.61
N GLU A 411 26.06 -11.65 0.22
CA GLU A 411 25.13 -12.48 0.99
C GLU A 411 24.28 -11.64 1.95
N ARG A 412 24.88 -10.64 2.61
CA ARG A 412 24.14 -9.67 3.45
C ARG A 412 23.06 -8.95 2.66
N GLY A 413 23.39 -8.47 1.46
CA GLY A 413 22.47 -7.73 0.60
C GLY A 413 21.30 -8.60 0.14
N GLU A 414 21.58 -9.85 -0.23
CA GLU A 414 20.56 -10.83 -0.63
C GLU A 414 19.60 -11.17 0.52
N VAL A 415 20.13 -11.46 1.71
CA VAL A 415 19.30 -11.77 2.89
C VAL A 415 18.48 -10.56 3.32
N LEU A 416 19.08 -9.35 3.34
CA LEU A 416 18.35 -8.13 3.63
C LEU A 416 17.21 -7.91 2.64
N ARG A 417 17.46 -8.07 1.34
CA ARG A 417 16.44 -7.96 0.29
C ARG A 417 15.32 -8.98 0.51
N ARG A 418 15.65 -10.23 0.80
CA ARG A 418 14.67 -11.30 1.06
C ARG A 418 13.80 -10.98 2.27
N ILE A 419 14.39 -10.58 3.39
CA ILE A 419 13.65 -10.18 4.60
C ILE A 419 12.64 -9.10 4.25
N LEU A 420 13.07 -8.06 3.52
CA LEU A 420 12.25 -6.90 3.21
C LEU A 420 11.15 -7.18 2.18
N VAL A 421 11.40 -8.06 1.21
CA VAL A 421 10.37 -8.54 0.26
C VAL A 421 9.29 -9.34 0.99
N GLU A 422 9.70 -10.27 1.86
CA GLU A 422 8.77 -11.10 2.61
C GLU A 422 8.05 -10.30 3.71
N ASN A 423 8.64 -9.20 4.20
CA ASN A 423 8.15 -8.39 5.32
C ASN A 423 8.07 -6.89 4.97
N GLY A 424 7.33 -6.56 3.90
CA GLY A 424 7.18 -5.19 3.41
C GLY A 424 6.66 -4.18 4.46
N GLN A 425 5.99 -4.64 5.52
CA GLN A 425 5.59 -3.81 6.67
C GLN A 425 6.78 -3.16 7.40
N LEU A 426 8.01 -3.67 7.25
CA LEU A 426 9.20 -3.00 7.77
C LEU A 426 9.46 -1.64 7.10
N PHE A 427 8.87 -1.42 5.92
CA PHE A 427 8.82 -0.11 5.28
C PHE A 427 7.64 0.76 5.73
N ALA A 428 6.68 0.24 6.49
CA ALA A 428 5.54 1.01 6.97
C ALA A 428 6.02 2.18 7.84
N ARG A 429 5.43 3.35 7.63
CA ARG A 429 5.82 4.62 8.30
C ARG A 429 4.66 5.24 9.07
N TRP A 430 3.52 4.56 9.11
CA TRP A 430 2.29 5.13 9.60
C TRP A 430 1.46 4.09 10.33
N LYS A 431 0.82 4.51 11.41
CA LYS A 431 -0.17 3.73 12.13
C LYS A 431 -1.54 3.99 11.48
N VAL A 432 -2.01 3.05 10.66
CA VAL A 432 -3.27 3.15 9.92
C VAL A 432 -4.49 3.16 10.84
N SER A 433 -4.43 2.48 11.99
CA SER A 433 -5.44 2.55 13.05
C SER A 433 -4.77 2.54 14.42
N PRO A 434 -5.23 3.35 15.40
CA PRO A 434 -4.74 3.32 16.78
C PRO A 434 -4.87 1.94 17.44
N LEU A 435 -5.72 1.06 16.90
CA LEU A 435 -5.94 -0.30 17.39
C LEU A 435 -4.93 -1.31 16.84
N LEU A 436 -4.24 -1.00 15.73
CA LEU A 436 -3.22 -1.87 15.15
C LEU A 436 -2.04 -2.02 16.11
N LYS A 437 -1.80 -3.26 16.51
CA LYS A 437 -0.70 -3.65 17.39
C LYS A 437 0.57 -4.06 16.62
N GLU A 438 0.51 -4.16 15.29
CA GLU A 438 1.61 -4.67 14.47
C GLU A 438 2.33 -3.53 13.72
N PHE A 439 3.57 -3.24 14.15
CA PHE A 439 4.59 -2.33 13.58
C PHE A 439 4.17 -0.95 13.08
N SER A 440 4.59 0.10 13.80
CA SER A 440 4.52 1.51 13.38
C SER A 440 5.87 2.21 13.57
N PHE A 441 6.33 2.96 12.56
CA PHE A 441 7.50 3.83 12.68
C PHE A 441 7.14 5.27 12.27
N GLU A 442 6.75 6.06 13.27
CA GLU A 442 6.47 7.48 13.13
C GLU A 442 7.72 8.33 13.34
N LEU A 443 7.95 9.22 12.40
CA LEU A 443 9.15 10.06 12.39
C LEU A 443 9.08 11.17 13.43
N GLY A 444 10.22 11.48 14.05
CA GLY A 444 10.36 12.69 14.84
C GLY A 444 10.27 13.95 13.97
N PRO A 445 9.87 15.11 14.53
CA PRO A 445 10.03 16.39 13.85
C PRO A 445 11.52 16.59 13.57
N ARG A 446 11.88 16.93 12.32
CA ARG A 446 13.24 17.38 12.03
C ARG A 446 13.49 18.69 12.78
N GLU A 447 14.54 18.74 13.59
CA GLU A 447 15.06 20.00 14.11
C GLU A 447 15.45 20.89 12.92
N SER A 448 15.16 22.18 13.06
CA SER A 448 15.51 23.17 12.05
C SER A 448 16.99 23.48 12.26
N GLU A 449 17.85 23.01 11.36
CA GLU A 449 19.25 23.50 11.31
C GLU A 449 19.30 24.97 10.85
#